data_AF-A0A846P9T9-F1
#
_entry.id   AF-A0A846P9T9-F1
#
_cell.length_a   1.000
_cell.length_b   1.000
_cell.length_c   1.000
_cell.angle_alpha   90.00
_cell.angle_beta   90.00
_cell.angle_gamma   90.00
#
_symmetry.space_group_name_H-M   'P 1'
#
loop_
_entity.id
_entity.type
_entity.pdbx_description
1 polymer ?
#
loop_
_entity_poly.entity_id
_entity_poly.type
_entity_poly.pdbx_seq_one_letter_code
_entity_poly.pdbx_strand_id
1 'polypeptide(L)'
;MRSVALLILLTASLLLVIPPATICIAQETTGNLQGRVLDPEGNPVHFVQVTVTGPSLQGTRGANSLPDGYFYILALPVGTYSVKIFHISYQQSILENVHVRLGKTTDLGDVHLIEQVYEMEEVTITTKVPLIDPGSTVMGGNLIAEEYGELPIERNYRDMMTLLPHVHESFLGDGINFAGGTGAENKYYIDGVDGTETVMGRESTSLPYNFVKEVQVRSGGYQAEYRGSLGGVVDVITHSGSNDIRGQVFGFFLNDQLAGEARDIVTEPSPGRLCHV
;
A
#
# COMPACT_ATOMS: atom_id res chain seq x y z
N MET A 1 -3.90 28.57 -68.24
CA MET A 1 -4.07 28.42 -66.78
C MET A 1 -5.53 28.44 -66.32
N ARG A 2 -6.45 29.19 -66.96
CA ARG A 2 -7.88 29.23 -66.58
C ARG A 2 -8.69 27.95 -66.90
N SER A 3 -8.31 27.21 -67.94
CA SER A 3 -8.99 25.98 -68.38
C SER A 3 -8.70 24.74 -67.51
N VAL A 4 -7.52 24.68 -66.88
CA VAL A 4 -7.14 23.58 -65.96
C VAL A 4 -7.84 23.73 -64.61
N ALA A 5 -8.00 24.97 -64.13
CA ALA A 5 -8.74 25.25 -62.90
C ALA A 5 -10.23 24.88 -63.01
N LEU A 6 -10.83 25.06 -64.19
CA LEU A 6 -12.23 24.69 -64.43
C LEU A 6 -12.44 23.17 -64.42
N LEU A 7 -11.48 22.41 -64.96
CA LEU A 7 -11.53 20.93 -64.95
C LEU A 7 -11.34 20.36 -63.54
N ILE A 8 -10.49 20.96 -62.72
CA ILE A 8 -10.29 20.57 -61.30
C ILE A 8 -11.53 20.88 -60.46
N LEU A 9 -12.22 22.00 -60.72
CA LEU A 9 -13.47 22.33 -60.04
C LEU A 9 -14.63 21.42 -60.47
N LEU A 10 -14.65 20.96 -61.73
CA LEU A 10 -15.67 20.03 -62.22
C LEU A 10 -15.49 18.61 -61.66
N THR A 11 -14.25 18.14 -61.50
CA THR A 11 -13.96 16.84 -60.89
C THR A 11 -14.17 16.85 -59.38
N ALA A 12 -13.90 17.97 -58.70
CA ALA A 12 -14.20 18.15 -57.28
C ALA A 12 -15.71 18.18 -56.99
N SER A 13 -16.52 18.74 -57.90
CA SER A 13 -17.98 18.74 -57.79
C SER A 13 -18.59 17.34 -57.99
N LEU A 14 -18.03 16.53 -58.91
CA LEU A 14 -18.51 15.17 -59.17
C LEU A 14 -18.20 14.19 -58.02
N LEU A 15 -17.14 14.45 -57.23
CA LEU A 15 -16.80 13.64 -56.06
C LEU A 15 -17.69 13.95 -54.83
N LEU A 16 -18.42 15.06 -54.84
CA LEU A 16 -19.29 15.48 -53.73
C LEU A 16 -20.73 14.91 -53.83
N VAL A 17 -21.08 14.24 -54.93
CA VAL A 17 -22.42 13.66 -55.17
C VAL A 17 -22.42 12.12 -55.02
N ILE A 18 -21.50 11.58 -54.22
CA ILE A 18 -21.60 10.19 -53.77
C ILE A 18 -22.24 10.24 -52.39
N PRO A 19 -23.55 9.93 -52.24
CA PRO A 19 -24.15 9.82 -50.91
C PRO A 19 -23.37 8.78 -50.12
N PRO A 20 -23.04 9.03 -48.83
CA PRO A 20 -22.35 8.04 -48.01
C PRO A 20 -23.20 6.77 -48.01
N ALA A 21 -22.62 5.65 -48.42
CA ALA A 21 -23.27 4.36 -48.38
C ALA A 21 -23.65 4.09 -46.92
N THR A 22 -24.91 4.31 -46.58
CA THR A 22 -25.47 3.98 -45.28
C THR A 22 -25.30 2.48 -45.11
N ILE A 23 -24.38 2.08 -44.23
CA ILE A 23 -24.14 0.68 -43.91
C ILE A 23 -25.44 0.13 -43.33
N CYS A 24 -26.20 -0.59 -44.15
CA CYS A 24 -27.43 -1.24 -43.74
C CYS A 24 -27.05 -2.46 -42.88
N ILE A 25 -26.84 -2.25 -41.58
CA ILE A 25 -26.70 -3.34 -40.60
C ILE A 25 -28.11 -3.90 -40.35
N ALA A 26 -28.63 -4.67 -41.30
CA ALA A 26 -29.91 -5.37 -41.17
C ALA A 26 -29.79 -6.84 -41.57
N GLN A 27 -28.57 -7.40 -41.53
CA GLN A 27 -28.39 -8.84 -41.57
C GLN A 27 -28.47 -9.38 -40.13
N GLU A 28 -29.64 -9.90 -39.77
CA GLU A 28 -29.86 -10.78 -38.62
C GLU A 28 -29.06 -12.09 -38.83
N THR A 29 -27.73 -12.03 -38.71
CA THR A 29 -26.81 -13.19 -38.85
C THR A 29 -26.58 -13.94 -37.54
N THR A 30 -27.33 -13.57 -36.50
CA THR A 30 -27.14 -14.06 -35.15
C THR A 30 -28.41 -14.66 -34.57
N GLY A 31 -28.26 -15.48 -33.54
CA GLY A 31 -29.32 -15.98 -32.68
C GLY A 31 -29.06 -15.61 -31.23
N ASN A 32 -29.99 -15.96 -30.36
CA ASN A 32 -29.90 -15.71 -28.94
C ASN A 32 -29.91 -17.04 -28.16
N LEU A 33 -29.49 -16.98 -26.91
CA LEU A 33 -29.49 -18.12 -26.00
C LEU A 33 -30.02 -17.67 -24.64
N GLN A 34 -30.95 -18.45 -24.08
CA GLN A 34 -31.54 -18.20 -22.77
C GLN A 34 -31.58 -19.49 -21.95
N GLY A 35 -31.74 -19.34 -20.64
CA GLY A 35 -32.01 -20.44 -19.73
C GLY A 35 -32.20 -19.92 -18.32
N ARG A 36 -32.45 -20.84 -17.39
CA ARG A 36 -32.62 -20.53 -15.97
C ARG A 36 -31.73 -21.43 -15.14
N VAL A 37 -31.08 -20.86 -14.13
CA VAL A 37 -30.21 -21.60 -13.21
C VAL A 37 -30.90 -21.74 -11.86
N LEU A 38 -31.01 -22.97 -11.38
CA LEU A 38 -31.65 -23.34 -10.13
C LEU A 38 -30.67 -24.10 -9.22
N ASP A 39 -30.89 -24.04 -7.92
CA ASP A 39 -30.21 -24.88 -6.93
C ASP A 39 -30.83 -26.31 -6.91
N PRO A 40 -30.26 -27.25 -6.12
CA PRO A 40 -30.86 -28.58 -5.94
C PRO A 40 -32.28 -28.56 -5.37
N GLU A 41 -32.63 -27.53 -4.60
CA GLU A 41 -33.93 -27.33 -3.95
C GLU A 41 -34.97 -26.68 -4.89
N GLY A 42 -34.56 -26.22 -6.08
CA GLY A 42 -35.40 -25.57 -7.09
C GLY A 42 -35.53 -24.05 -6.96
N ASN A 43 -34.76 -23.38 -6.09
CA ASN A 43 -34.71 -21.93 -6.00
C ASN A 43 -33.78 -21.33 -7.06
N PRO A 44 -34.10 -20.11 -7.56
CA PRO A 44 -33.25 -19.43 -8.54
C PRO A 44 -31.92 -18.98 -7.94
N VAL A 45 -30.83 -19.21 -8.68
CA VAL A 45 -29.47 -18.80 -8.27
C VAL A 45 -29.03 -17.57 -9.05
N HIS A 46 -28.68 -16.52 -8.33
CA HIS A 46 -28.24 -15.24 -8.89
C HIS A 46 -26.71 -15.17 -9.04
N PHE A 47 -26.20 -14.26 -9.89
CA PHE A 47 -24.76 -14.08 -10.14
C PHE A 47 -23.99 -15.33 -10.63
N VAL A 48 -24.68 -16.27 -11.27
CA VAL A 48 -24.04 -17.40 -11.92
C VAL A 48 -23.42 -16.92 -13.24
N GLN A 49 -22.13 -17.13 -13.41
CA GLN A 49 -21.41 -16.77 -14.63
C GLN A 49 -21.67 -17.83 -15.71
N VAL A 50 -22.35 -17.44 -16.78
CA VAL A 50 -22.57 -18.29 -17.96
C VAL A 50 -21.67 -17.82 -19.08
N THR A 51 -20.80 -18.71 -19.57
CA THR A 51 -19.83 -18.43 -20.62
C THR A 51 -20.01 -19.40 -21.78
N VAL A 52 -20.08 -18.87 -22.99
CA VAL A 52 -20.30 -19.58 -24.25
C VAL A 52 -19.02 -19.52 -25.07
N THR A 53 -18.58 -20.69 -25.54
CA THR A 53 -17.43 -20.85 -26.43
C THR A 53 -17.78 -21.78 -27.58
N GLY A 54 -17.19 -21.58 -28.75
CA GLY A 54 -17.43 -22.47 -29.88
C GLY A 54 -16.65 -22.06 -31.13
N PRO A 55 -16.51 -22.97 -32.11
CA PRO A 55 -15.74 -22.72 -33.33
C PRO A 55 -16.30 -21.57 -34.18
N SER A 56 -17.61 -21.31 -34.11
CA SER A 56 -18.27 -20.22 -34.83
C SER A 56 -18.14 -18.85 -34.15
N LEU A 57 -17.59 -18.76 -32.93
CA LEU A 57 -17.42 -17.52 -32.18
C LEU A 57 -15.94 -17.25 -31.93
N GLN A 58 -15.47 -16.09 -32.38
CA GLN A 58 -14.13 -15.62 -32.02
C GLN A 58 -14.17 -15.07 -30.59
N GLY A 59 -13.44 -15.73 -29.68
CA GLY A 59 -13.40 -15.38 -28.26
C GLY A 59 -14.47 -16.08 -27.42
N THR A 60 -14.89 -15.43 -26.33
CA THR A 60 -15.93 -15.91 -25.43
C THR A 60 -17.06 -14.87 -25.36
N ARG A 61 -18.28 -15.34 -25.10
CA ARG A 61 -19.40 -14.46 -24.72
C ARG A 61 -20.04 -14.99 -23.47
N GLY A 62 -20.58 -14.13 -22.63
CA GLY A 62 -21.20 -14.57 -21.41
C GLY A 62 -22.14 -13.52 -20.83
N ALA A 63 -22.96 -13.98 -19.89
CA ALA A 63 -23.84 -13.16 -19.08
C ALA A 63 -23.89 -13.76 -17.68
N ASN A 64 -24.24 -12.92 -16.70
CA ASN A 64 -24.52 -13.38 -15.35
C ASN A 64 -26.02 -13.64 -15.20
N SER A 65 -26.39 -14.61 -14.38
CA SER A 65 -27.80 -14.82 -14.03
C SER A 65 -28.35 -13.64 -13.21
N LEU A 66 -29.59 -13.28 -13.51
CA LEU A 66 -30.39 -12.30 -12.79
C LEU A 66 -30.90 -12.86 -11.45
N PRO A 67 -31.50 -12.02 -10.58
CA PRO A 67 -32.05 -12.46 -9.29
C PRO A 67 -33.12 -13.57 -9.37
N ASP A 68 -33.78 -13.72 -10.51
CA ASP A 68 -34.78 -14.75 -10.81
C ASP A 68 -34.16 -16.02 -11.43
N GLY A 69 -32.83 -16.08 -11.53
CA GLY A 69 -32.05 -17.20 -12.07
C GLY A 69 -31.94 -17.20 -13.58
N TYR A 70 -32.62 -16.27 -14.28
CA TYR A 70 -32.58 -16.22 -15.74
C TYR A 70 -31.27 -15.63 -16.25
N PHE A 71 -30.81 -16.11 -17.39
CA PHE A 71 -29.71 -15.48 -18.14
C PHE A 71 -30.06 -15.38 -19.61
N TYR A 72 -29.54 -14.34 -20.25
CA TYR A 72 -29.76 -14.04 -21.66
C TYR A 72 -28.44 -13.66 -22.33
N ILE A 73 -28.09 -14.38 -23.39
CA ILE A 73 -26.90 -14.15 -24.20
C ILE A 73 -27.35 -13.83 -25.62
N LEU A 74 -27.11 -12.58 -26.01
CA LEU A 74 -27.60 -12.04 -27.27
C LEU A 74 -26.55 -12.14 -28.38
N ALA A 75 -27.04 -12.11 -29.62
CA ALA A 75 -26.26 -11.93 -30.83
C ALA A 75 -25.11 -12.94 -31.03
N LEU A 76 -25.35 -14.21 -30.71
CA LEU A 76 -24.42 -15.31 -30.99
C LEU A 76 -24.47 -15.66 -32.49
N PRO A 77 -23.32 -15.79 -33.18
CA PRO A 77 -23.30 -16.33 -34.54
C PRO A 77 -23.99 -17.71 -34.62
N VAL A 78 -24.47 -18.08 -35.79
CA VAL A 78 -25.07 -19.41 -35.98
C VAL A 78 -24.00 -20.49 -35.89
N GLY A 79 -24.24 -21.51 -35.07
CA GLY A 79 -23.26 -22.57 -34.85
C GLY A 79 -23.54 -23.44 -33.64
N THR A 80 -22.58 -24.30 -33.33
CA THR A 80 -22.60 -25.19 -32.18
C THR A 80 -21.66 -24.65 -31.11
N TYR A 81 -22.13 -24.64 -29.86
CA TYR A 81 -21.47 -24.04 -28.72
C TYR A 81 -21.36 -24.99 -27.53
N SER A 82 -20.36 -24.73 -26.70
CA SER A 82 -20.22 -25.23 -25.34
C SER A 82 -20.59 -24.11 -24.38
N VAL A 83 -21.48 -24.38 -23.43
CA VAL A 83 -21.95 -23.43 -22.43
C VAL A 83 -21.45 -23.87 -21.06
N LYS A 84 -20.55 -23.07 -20.50
CA LYS A 84 -19.94 -23.25 -19.19
C LYS A 84 -20.69 -22.41 -18.17
N ILE A 85 -21.17 -23.04 -17.11
CA ILE A 85 -21.92 -22.41 -16.03
C ILE A 85 -21.09 -22.54 -14.76
N PHE A 86 -20.74 -21.40 -14.16
CA PHE A 86 -19.84 -21.31 -13.03
C PHE A 86 -20.39 -20.41 -11.93
N HIS A 87 -20.29 -20.86 -10.68
CA HIS A 87 -20.57 -20.08 -9.48
C HIS A 87 -19.67 -20.59 -8.35
N ILE A 88 -19.27 -19.70 -7.43
CA ILE A 88 -18.28 -20.05 -6.38
C ILE A 88 -18.75 -21.17 -5.44
N SER A 89 -20.05 -21.21 -5.13
CA SER A 89 -20.67 -22.17 -4.22
C SER A 89 -21.15 -23.47 -4.88
N TYR A 90 -20.96 -23.62 -6.19
CA TYR A 90 -21.51 -24.76 -6.94
C TYR A 90 -20.47 -25.38 -7.86
N GLN A 91 -20.62 -26.66 -8.13
CA GLN A 91 -19.82 -27.37 -9.10
C GLN A 91 -20.06 -26.79 -10.50
N GLN A 92 -18.96 -26.55 -11.21
CA GLN A 92 -19.00 -26.06 -12.59
C GLN A 92 -19.67 -27.09 -13.51
N SER A 93 -20.68 -26.63 -14.26
CA SER A 93 -21.39 -27.43 -15.25
C SER A 93 -21.01 -27.01 -16.67
N ILE A 94 -20.89 -27.97 -17.59
CA ILE A 94 -20.59 -27.72 -19.01
C ILE A 94 -21.64 -28.44 -19.86
N LEU A 95 -22.39 -27.66 -20.63
CA LEU A 95 -23.36 -28.14 -21.60
C LEU A 95 -22.74 -28.08 -22.99
N GLU A 96 -22.45 -29.24 -23.57
CA GLU A 96 -21.88 -29.33 -24.92
C GLU A 96 -22.97 -29.45 -26.00
N ASN A 97 -22.58 -29.21 -27.24
CA ASN A 97 -23.44 -29.39 -28.42
C ASN A 97 -24.72 -28.54 -28.41
N VAL A 98 -24.64 -27.30 -27.92
CA VAL A 98 -25.77 -26.35 -27.95
C VAL A 98 -25.84 -25.68 -29.32
N HIS A 99 -26.95 -25.87 -30.03
CA HIS A 99 -27.11 -25.39 -31.41
C HIS A 99 -27.88 -24.07 -31.43
N VAL A 100 -27.20 -22.98 -31.78
CA VAL A 100 -27.84 -21.66 -31.95
C VAL A 100 -28.24 -21.48 -33.41
N ARG A 101 -29.50 -21.14 -33.63
CA ARG A 101 -30.10 -20.95 -34.96
C ARG A 101 -30.35 -19.47 -35.26
N LEU A 102 -30.30 -19.13 -36.55
CA LEU A 102 -30.52 -17.78 -37.07
C LEU A 102 -31.87 -17.21 -36.60
N GLY A 103 -31.87 -16.00 -36.04
CA GLY A 103 -33.09 -15.28 -35.65
C GLY A 103 -33.95 -15.99 -34.59
N LYS A 104 -33.40 -16.99 -33.88
CA LYS A 104 -34.11 -17.71 -32.83
C LYS A 104 -33.39 -17.60 -31.49
N THR A 105 -34.18 -17.57 -30.42
CA THR A 105 -33.69 -17.75 -29.06
C THR A 105 -33.69 -19.24 -28.75
N THR A 106 -32.51 -19.80 -28.50
CA THR A 106 -32.31 -21.19 -28.09
C THR A 106 -32.47 -21.26 -26.58
N ASP A 107 -33.42 -22.05 -26.10
CA ASP A 107 -33.69 -22.22 -24.67
C ASP A 107 -33.00 -23.48 -24.16
N LEU A 108 -32.21 -23.32 -23.10
CA LEU A 108 -31.56 -24.42 -22.37
C LEU A 108 -32.43 -25.01 -21.27
N GLY A 109 -33.56 -24.38 -20.94
CA GLY A 109 -34.43 -24.78 -19.84
C GLY A 109 -33.81 -24.51 -18.47
N ASP A 110 -34.23 -25.33 -17.50
CA ASP A 110 -33.77 -25.25 -16.11
C ASP A 110 -32.50 -26.08 -15.92
N VAL A 111 -31.42 -25.42 -15.55
CA VAL A 111 -30.15 -26.06 -15.22
C VAL A 111 -29.99 -26.08 -13.71
N HIS A 112 -30.02 -27.29 -13.13
CA HIS A 112 -29.79 -27.50 -11.71
C HIS A 112 -28.29 -27.58 -11.41
N LEU A 113 -27.84 -26.71 -10.51
CA LEU A 113 -26.48 -26.74 -9.99
C LEU A 113 -26.33 -27.78 -8.89
N ILE A 114 -25.11 -28.26 -8.70
CA ILE A 114 -24.74 -29.18 -7.62
C ILE A 114 -23.92 -28.38 -6.62
N GLU A 115 -24.29 -28.37 -5.34
CA GLU A 115 -23.55 -27.64 -4.31
C GLU A 115 -22.12 -28.14 -4.18
N GLN A 116 -21.18 -27.21 -4.02
CA GLN A 116 -19.80 -27.49 -3.72
C GLN A 116 -19.36 -26.62 -2.55
N VAL A 117 -18.92 -27.26 -1.46
CA VAL A 117 -18.36 -26.55 -0.31
C VAL A 117 -16.94 -26.09 -0.67
N TYR A 118 -16.77 -24.78 -0.82
CA TYR A 118 -15.46 -24.13 -0.89
C TYR A 118 -15.20 -23.43 0.45
N GLU A 119 -14.23 -23.90 1.23
CA GLU A 119 -13.67 -23.11 2.34
C GLU A 119 -12.87 -21.96 1.73
N MET A 120 -13.38 -20.73 1.82
CA MET A 120 -12.61 -19.55 1.43
C MET A 120 -11.64 -19.18 2.56
N GLU A 121 -10.37 -19.00 2.21
CA GLU A 121 -9.35 -18.49 3.12
C GLU A 121 -9.62 -17.01 3.43
N GLU A 122 -9.36 -16.60 4.67
CA GLU A 122 -9.61 -15.24 5.15
C GLU A 122 -8.79 -14.21 4.35
N VAL A 123 -9.47 -13.30 3.65
CA VAL A 123 -8.81 -12.19 2.95
C VAL A 123 -8.38 -11.14 3.97
N THR A 124 -7.14 -11.25 4.45
CA THR A 124 -6.55 -10.24 5.33
C THR A 124 -6.15 -9.01 4.51
N ILE A 125 -6.87 -7.90 4.69
CA ILE A 125 -6.53 -6.62 4.07
C ILE A 125 -5.44 -5.95 4.92
N THR A 126 -4.18 -6.07 4.51
CA THR A 126 -3.07 -5.36 5.14
C THR A 126 -2.97 -3.94 4.58
N THR A 127 -3.62 -2.98 5.22
CA THR A 127 -3.44 -1.56 4.91
C THR A 127 -2.10 -1.06 5.44
N LYS A 128 -1.32 -0.36 4.60
CA LYS A 128 -0.11 0.34 5.05
C LYS A 128 -0.53 1.61 5.79
N VAL A 129 -0.23 1.69 7.08
CA VAL A 129 -0.38 2.92 7.87
C VAL A 129 0.54 4.00 7.29
N PRO A 130 0.04 5.23 7.03
CA PRO A 130 0.88 6.30 6.52
C PRO A 130 2.00 6.62 7.52
N LEU A 131 3.23 6.77 7.03
CA LEU A 131 4.41 7.05 7.86
C LEU A 131 4.34 8.42 8.57
N ILE A 132 3.49 9.32 8.08
CA ILE A 132 3.32 10.68 8.60
C ILE A 132 1.88 10.83 9.06
N ASP A 133 1.70 11.31 10.28
CA ASP A 133 0.40 11.73 10.81
C ASP A 133 0.18 13.23 10.52
N PRO A 134 -0.69 13.59 9.55
CA PRO A 134 -0.97 14.99 9.23
C PRO A 134 -1.75 15.73 10.33
N GLY A 135 -2.27 15.02 11.34
CA GLY A 135 -2.97 15.61 12.49
C GLY A 135 -2.04 16.06 13.63
N SER A 136 -0.78 15.61 13.64
CA SER A 136 0.17 15.96 14.69
C SER A 136 0.88 17.28 14.40
N THR A 137 0.90 18.18 15.38
CA THR A 137 1.70 19.41 15.37
C THR A 137 3.03 19.26 16.10
N VAL A 138 3.31 18.06 16.62
CA VAL A 138 4.53 17.79 17.39
C VAL A 138 5.70 17.63 16.43
N MET A 139 6.75 18.42 16.64
CA MET A 139 8.02 18.23 15.95
C MET A 139 8.88 17.29 16.79
N GLY A 140 9.32 16.19 16.19
CA GLY A 140 9.99 15.13 16.93
C GLY A 140 10.08 13.82 16.17
N GLY A 141 10.46 12.77 16.89
CA GLY A 141 10.53 11.42 16.37
C GLY A 141 10.43 10.39 17.49
N ASN A 142 9.93 9.21 17.12
CA ASN A 142 9.86 8.03 17.97
C ASN A 142 10.93 7.05 17.49
N LEU A 143 11.84 6.70 18.39
CA LEU A 143 12.98 5.83 18.12
C LEU A 143 12.75 4.48 18.80
N ILE A 144 12.49 3.44 18.03
CA ILE A 144 12.24 2.09 18.55
C ILE A 144 13.58 1.38 18.76
N ALA A 145 13.91 1.01 20.00
CA ALA A 145 15.24 0.46 20.33
C ALA A 145 15.61 -0.80 19.53
N GLU A 146 14.61 -1.62 19.16
CA GLU A 146 14.81 -2.82 18.34
C GLU A 146 15.33 -2.48 16.93
N GLU A 147 14.87 -1.39 16.32
CA GLU A 147 15.31 -0.96 14.98
C GLU A 147 16.72 -0.39 15.00
N TYR A 148 17.13 0.18 16.14
CA TYR A 148 18.42 0.86 16.29
C TYR A 148 19.51 -0.01 16.92
N GLY A 149 19.17 -1.21 17.42
CA GLY A 149 20.13 -2.17 17.96
C GLY A 149 21.11 -2.73 16.93
N GLU A 150 20.81 -2.60 15.64
CA GLU A 150 21.70 -2.98 14.54
C GLU A 150 22.75 -1.91 14.20
N LEU A 151 22.56 -0.68 14.67
CA LEU A 151 23.48 0.42 14.40
C LEU A 151 24.67 0.39 15.38
N PRO A 152 25.87 0.80 14.93
CA PRO A 152 27.04 0.95 15.79
C PRO A 152 26.94 2.23 16.64
N ILE A 153 25.98 2.25 17.58
CA ILE A 153 25.80 3.32 18.57
C ILE A 153 26.37 2.89 19.92
N GLU A 154 26.74 3.84 20.79
CA GLU A 154 27.14 3.47 22.14
C GLU A 154 25.96 2.88 22.91
N ARG A 155 26.26 2.19 24.02
CA ARG A 155 25.27 1.49 24.83
C ARG A 155 24.51 2.45 25.76
N ASN A 156 23.98 3.53 25.20
CA ASN A 156 23.21 4.55 25.87
C ASN A 156 22.05 4.99 24.98
N TYR A 157 20.86 5.16 25.56
CA TYR A 157 19.70 5.68 24.85
C TYR A 157 19.88 7.14 24.39
N ARG A 158 20.81 7.87 25.02
CA ARG A 158 21.24 9.22 24.61
C ARG A 158 21.64 9.27 23.14
N ASP A 159 22.50 8.35 22.71
CA ASP A 159 23.05 8.33 21.36
C ASP A 159 21.99 8.08 20.31
N MET A 160 20.95 7.31 20.66
CA MET A 160 19.82 7.08 19.76
C MET A 160 19.17 8.42 19.37
N MET A 161 19.09 9.37 20.30
CA MET A 161 18.49 10.69 20.02
C MET A 161 19.28 11.46 18.96
N THR A 162 20.61 11.29 18.89
CA THR A 162 21.48 11.99 17.93
C THR A 162 21.22 11.57 16.48
N LEU A 163 20.49 10.47 16.27
CA LEU A 163 20.04 10.04 14.94
C LEU A 163 18.95 10.94 14.36
N LEU A 164 18.27 11.73 15.20
CA LEU A 164 17.24 12.66 14.74
C LEU A 164 17.87 13.95 14.20
N PRO A 165 17.35 14.51 13.08
CA PRO A 165 17.96 15.62 12.36
C PRO A 165 17.98 16.97 13.10
N HIS A 166 17.34 17.07 14.27
CA HIS A 166 17.26 18.29 15.09
C HIS A 166 17.96 18.13 16.45
N VAL A 167 18.80 17.11 16.57
CA VAL A 167 19.45 16.72 17.82
C VAL A 167 20.95 16.79 17.63
N HIS A 168 21.61 17.59 18.47
CA HIS A 168 23.04 17.80 18.40
C HIS A 168 23.67 17.66 19.76
N GLU A 169 24.73 16.87 19.88
CA GLU A 169 25.52 16.90 21.11
C GLU A 169 26.27 18.23 21.23
N SER A 170 26.31 18.78 22.44
CA SER A 170 27.10 19.97 22.68
C SER A 170 28.59 19.65 22.70
N PHE A 171 29.38 20.50 22.04
CA PHE A 171 30.84 20.42 22.01
C PHE A 171 31.48 20.47 23.42
N LEU A 172 30.81 21.13 24.37
CA LEU A 172 31.29 21.28 25.75
C LEU A 172 30.88 20.11 26.67
N GLY A 173 30.10 19.14 26.16
CA GLY A 173 29.64 17.98 26.94
C GLY A 173 28.54 18.29 27.95
N ASP A 174 27.90 19.45 27.88
CA ASP A 174 26.85 19.96 28.79
C ASP A 174 25.43 19.50 28.41
N GLY A 175 25.30 18.42 27.63
CA GLY A 175 24.00 17.84 27.26
C GLY A 175 23.75 17.80 25.76
N ILE A 176 22.55 17.34 25.39
CA ILE A 176 22.07 17.35 24.02
C ILE A 176 21.33 18.66 23.77
N ASN A 177 21.48 19.25 22.60
CA ASN A 177 20.72 20.42 22.16
C ASN A 177 19.59 19.96 21.22
N PHE A 178 18.36 20.41 21.47
CA PHE A 178 17.20 20.11 20.63
C PHE A 178 16.72 21.40 19.94
N ALA A 179 16.68 21.40 18.61
CA ALA A 179 16.13 22.49 17.81
C ALA A 179 16.61 23.92 18.21
N GLY A 180 17.85 24.03 18.69
CA GLY A 180 18.47 25.29 19.13
C GLY A 180 18.37 25.61 20.63
N GLY A 181 17.62 24.82 21.41
CA GLY A 181 17.65 24.86 22.86
C GLY A 181 18.86 24.13 23.44
N THR A 182 19.36 24.61 24.56
CA THR A 182 20.52 24.06 25.29
C THR A 182 20.16 22.81 26.09
N GLY A 183 21.17 22.02 26.49
CA GLY A 183 21.01 20.89 27.42
C GLY A 183 20.18 21.24 28.67
N ALA A 184 20.53 22.36 29.30
CA ALA A 184 19.86 22.94 30.47
C ALA A 184 18.34 23.21 30.28
N GLU A 185 17.89 23.30 29.04
CA GLU A 185 16.50 23.63 28.68
C GLU A 185 15.67 22.41 28.33
N ASN A 186 16.23 21.21 28.48
CA ASN A 186 15.54 19.96 28.18
C ASN A 186 14.98 19.29 29.42
N LYS A 187 14.01 18.42 29.18
CA LYS A 187 13.43 17.56 30.20
C LYS A 187 13.49 16.10 29.77
N TYR A 188 13.96 15.24 30.67
CA TYR A 188 14.05 13.80 30.48
C TYR A 188 13.08 13.11 31.43
N TYR A 189 12.24 12.26 30.88
CA TYR A 189 11.31 11.41 31.61
C TYR A 189 11.63 9.95 31.34
N ILE A 190 11.59 9.13 32.38
CA ILE A 190 11.69 7.67 32.28
C ILE A 190 10.40 7.10 32.82
N ASP A 191 9.64 6.41 31.97
CA ASP A 191 8.32 5.86 32.28
C ASP A 191 7.37 6.90 32.94
N GLY A 192 7.48 8.16 32.50
CA GLY A 192 6.69 9.30 32.99
C GLY A 192 7.22 9.99 34.26
N VAL A 193 8.35 9.54 34.82
CA VAL A 193 9.00 10.17 35.98
C VAL A 193 10.12 11.11 35.53
N ASP A 194 10.12 12.36 36.01
CA ASP A 194 11.19 13.33 35.70
C ASP A 194 12.54 12.83 36.24
N GLY A 195 13.43 12.51 35.32
CA GLY A 195 14.81 12.09 35.55
C GLY A 195 15.81 13.11 35.02
N THR A 196 15.47 14.40 35.03
CA THR A 196 16.35 15.48 34.57
C THR A 196 17.34 15.89 35.66
N GLU A 197 18.63 15.87 35.35
CA GLU A 197 19.66 16.42 36.20
C GLU A 197 19.60 17.96 36.18
N THR A 198 19.42 18.58 37.35
CA THR A 198 19.03 20.01 37.45
C THR A 198 20.17 21.00 37.15
N VAL A 199 21.43 20.56 37.20
CA VAL A 199 22.59 21.46 37.11
C VAL A 199 23.04 21.65 35.67
N MET A 200 23.17 20.57 34.88
CA MET A 200 23.58 20.63 33.48
C MET A 200 22.44 20.32 32.50
N GLY A 201 21.24 19.96 32.99
CA GLY A 201 20.10 19.59 32.14
C GLY A 201 20.36 18.31 31.36
N ARG A 202 21.03 17.35 31.99
CA ARG A 202 21.33 16.05 31.38
C ARG A 202 20.35 14.99 31.85
N GLU A 203 20.43 13.81 31.26
CA GLU A 203 19.83 12.61 31.80
C GLU A 203 20.42 12.30 33.18
N SER A 204 19.58 12.16 34.20
CA SER A 204 20.02 11.78 35.55
C SER A 204 20.36 10.29 35.66
N THR A 205 19.88 9.46 34.73
CA THR A 205 20.14 8.01 34.69
C THR A 205 20.36 7.60 33.26
N SER A 206 21.56 7.09 32.95
CA SER A 206 21.84 6.48 31.66
C SER A 206 21.41 5.01 31.69
N LEU A 207 20.45 4.66 30.83
CA LEU A 207 20.03 3.29 30.62
C LEU A 207 20.67 2.72 29.34
N PRO A 208 21.13 1.46 29.36
CA PRO A 208 21.47 0.76 28.13
C PRO A 208 20.26 0.67 27.21
N TYR A 209 20.45 0.84 25.89
CA TYR A 209 19.35 0.74 24.92
C TYR A 209 18.59 -0.60 25.02
N ASN A 210 19.24 -1.69 25.44
CA ASN A 210 18.61 -3.00 25.66
C ASN A 210 17.47 -2.99 26.70
N PHE A 211 17.47 -2.05 27.64
CA PHE A 211 16.39 -1.91 28.64
C PHE A 211 15.29 -0.96 28.18
N VAL A 212 15.56 -0.19 27.13
CA VAL A 212 14.66 0.80 26.57
C VAL A 212 13.88 0.14 25.45
N LYS A 213 12.57 0.30 25.46
CA LYS A 213 11.71 -0.13 24.36
C LYS A 213 11.64 0.95 23.28
N GLU A 214 11.49 2.20 23.70
CA GLU A 214 11.28 3.33 22.80
C GLU A 214 11.75 4.64 23.44
N VAL A 215 12.33 5.52 22.64
CA VAL A 215 12.66 6.90 23.02
C VAL A 215 11.84 7.83 22.14
N GLN A 216 10.98 8.63 22.75
CA GLN A 216 10.26 9.69 22.07
C GLN A 216 10.92 11.03 22.36
N VAL A 217 11.25 11.76 21.30
CA VAL A 217 11.78 13.11 21.38
C VAL A 217 10.75 14.08 20.81
N ARG A 218 10.45 15.14 21.57
CA ARG A 218 9.58 16.24 21.14
C ARG A 218 10.34 17.55 21.29
N SER A 219 10.75 18.13 20.17
CA SER A 219 11.48 19.41 20.12
C SER A 219 10.57 20.62 19.95
N GLY A 220 9.27 20.43 19.68
CA GLY A 220 8.30 21.50 19.55
C GLY A 220 6.87 21.01 19.48
N GLY A 221 5.91 21.89 19.73
CA GLY A 221 4.48 21.56 19.68
C GLY A 221 4.00 20.61 20.79
N TYR A 222 4.81 20.38 21.83
CA TYR A 222 4.45 19.58 23.00
C TYR A 222 3.54 20.36 23.97
N GLN A 223 2.79 19.63 24.79
CA GLN A 223 1.76 20.19 25.68
C GLN A 223 2.36 20.92 26.90
N ALA A 224 1.58 21.81 27.50
CA ALA A 224 2.00 22.63 28.66
C ALA A 224 2.24 21.84 29.96
N GLU A 225 1.91 20.54 29.97
CA GLU A 225 2.22 19.63 31.09
C GLU A 225 3.73 19.48 31.31
N TYR A 226 4.52 19.62 30.25
CA TYR A 226 5.99 19.59 30.29
C TYR A 226 6.55 20.95 30.68
N ARG A 227 6.30 21.35 31.93
CA ARG A 227 6.72 22.63 32.51
C ARG A 227 8.25 22.73 32.55
N GLY A 228 8.77 23.88 32.13
CA GLY A 228 10.19 24.21 32.27
C GLY A 228 11.10 23.59 31.22
N SER A 229 10.54 22.95 30.20
CA SER A 229 11.25 22.61 28.95
C SER A 229 11.12 23.77 27.97
N LEU A 230 12.25 24.32 27.50
CA LEU A 230 12.30 25.32 26.42
C LEU A 230 12.97 24.76 25.15
N GLY A 231 13.79 23.72 25.30
CA GLY A 231 14.39 22.97 24.20
C GLY A 231 13.50 21.79 23.82
N GLY A 232 13.84 20.60 24.32
CA GLY A 232 13.14 19.36 24.01
C GLY A 232 12.68 18.58 25.25
N VAL A 233 11.59 17.85 25.05
CA VAL A 233 11.10 16.82 25.97
C VAL A 233 11.50 15.46 25.42
N VAL A 234 12.10 14.65 26.27
CA VAL A 234 12.50 13.27 25.98
C VAL A 234 11.75 12.35 26.92
N ASP A 235 10.94 11.46 26.35
CA ASP A 235 10.29 10.38 27.09
C ASP A 235 10.94 9.04 26.73
N VAL A 236 11.43 8.34 27.73
CA VAL A 236 12.02 7.01 27.60
C VAL A 236 11.05 6.00 28.16
N ILE A 237 10.66 5.03 27.35
CA ILE A 237 9.79 3.92 27.76
C ILE A 237 10.64 2.67 27.87
N THR A 238 10.64 2.04 29.05
CA THR A 238 11.35 0.78 29.27
C THR A 238 10.50 -0.43 28.86
N HIS A 239 11.15 -1.58 28.71
CA HIS A 239 10.42 -2.82 28.45
C HIS A 239 9.52 -3.18 29.64
N SER A 240 8.20 -3.21 29.40
CA SER A 240 7.19 -3.73 30.32
C SER A 240 6.77 -5.15 29.95
N GLY A 241 6.26 -5.90 30.93
CA GLY A 241 5.83 -7.30 30.74
C GLY A 241 4.73 -7.44 29.68
N SER A 242 4.80 -8.51 28.89
CA SER A 242 3.78 -8.92 27.93
C SER A 242 3.13 -10.24 28.35
N ASN A 243 2.07 -10.66 27.65
CA ASN A 243 1.46 -11.98 27.79
C ASN A 243 2.37 -13.10 27.27
N ASP A 244 3.37 -12.77 26.45
CA ASP A 244 4.39 -13.68 25.97
C ASP A 244 5.62 -13.67 26.89
N ILE A 245 6.14 -14.85 27.20
CA ILE A 245 7.41 -14.99 27.92
C ILE A 245 8.55 -14.54 27.01
N ARG A 246 9.26 -13.49 27.40
CA ARG A 246 10.44 -12.96 26.71
C ARG A 246 11.59 -12.80 27.69
N GLY A 247 12.81 -12.97 27.21
CA GLY A 247 14.04 -12.79 27.99
C GLY A 247 15.22 -12.52 27.07
N GLN A 248 16.16 -11.71 27.55
CA GLN A 248 17.35 -11.33 26.80
C GLN A 248 18.59 -11.59 27.66
N VAL A 249 19.62 -12.19 27.06
CA VAL A 249 20.95 -12.32 27.63
C VAL A 249 21.92 -11.65 26.68
N PHE A 250 22.68 -10.69 27.18
CA PHE A 250 23.68 -9.96 26.41
C PHE A 250 25.01 -9.95 27.16
N GLY A 251 26.10 -9.93 26.40
CA GLY A 251 27.46 -9.87 26.92
C GLY A 251 28.33 -9.07 25.95
N PHE A 252 29.21 -8.24 26.50
CA PHE A 252 30.07 -7.36 25.72
C PHE A 252 31.51 -7.54 26.17
N PHE A 253 32.43 -7.53 25.21
CA PHE A 253 33.86 -7.57 25.46
C PHE A 253 34.53 -6.45 24.66
N LEU A 254 35.14 -5.51 25.37
CA LEU A 254 35.92 -4.42 24.79
C LEU A 254 37.40 -4.65 25.13
N ASN A 255 38.26 -4.50 24.12
CA ASN A 255 39.70 -4.57 24.27
C ASN A 255 40.32 -3.44 23.45
N ASP A 256 41.21 -2.67 24.06
CA ASP A 256 41.90 -1.54 23.42
C ASP A 256 42.69 -1.97 22.17
N GLN A 257 43.12 -3.23 22.09
CA GLN A 257 43.77 -3.79 20.90
C GLN A 257 42.83 -4.02 19.71
N LEU A 258 41.51 -4.00 19.94
CA LEU A 258 40.46 -4.13 18.92
C LEU A 258 39.81 -2.78 18.58
N ALA A 259 40.11 -1.73 19.34
CA ALA A 259 39.67 -0.37 19.05
C ALA A 259 40.63 0.28 18.05
N GLY A 260 40.08 1.00 17.06
CA GLY A 260 40.90 1.80 16.14
C GLY A 260 41.54 2.98 16.87
N GLU A 261 42.75 3.38 16.46
CA GLU A 261 43.38 4.58 17.00
C GLU A 261 42.48 5.81 16.80
N ALA A 262 42.39 6.65 17.83
CA ALA A 262 41.68 7.91 17.74
C ALA A 262 42.25 8.71 16.55
N ARG A 263 41.39 9.07 15.59
CA ARG A 263 41.83 9.90 14.46
C ARG A 263 42.24 11.25 15.04
N ASP A 264 43.49 11.63 14.86
CA ASP A 264 43.95 12.98 15.14
C ASP A 264 43.03 13.96 14.39
N ILE A 265 42.33 14.78 15.16
CA ILE A 265 41.61 15.91 14.62
C ILE A 265 42.68 16.80 14.01
N VAL A 266 42.67 16.99 12.69
CA VAL A 266 43.64 17.83 12.00
C VAL A 266 43.46 19.26 12.51
N THR A 267 44.20 19.64 13.54
CA THR A 267 44.22 20.99 14.11
C THR A 267 45.17 21.91 13.35
N GLU A 268 45.93 21.39 12.39
CA GLU A 268 46.75 22.23 11.51
C GLU A 268 45.92 22.74 10.33
N PRO A 269 45.74 24.07 10.18
CA PRO A 269 45.08 24.61 9.01
C PRO A 269 45.89 24.23 7.77
N SER A 270 45.23 23.60 6.79
CA SER A 270 45.80 23.31 5.47
C SER A 270 46.55 24.54 4.93
N PRO A 271 47.89 24.51 4.77
CA PRO A 271 48.62 25.62 4.23
C PRO A 271 48.34 25.72 2.74
N GLY A 272 47.45 26.64 2.37
CA GLY A 272 47.30 27.09 0.98
C GLY A 272 45.93 26.88 0.36
N ARG A 273 45.02 27.82 0.65
CA ARG A 273 44.32 28.59 -0.38
C ARG A 273 43.56 29.73 0.30
N LEU A 274 44.13 30.93 0.19
CA LEU A 274 43.39 32.16 0.38
C LEU A 274 42.26 32.15 -0.65
N CYS A 275 41.02 31.95 -0.21
CA CYS A 275 39.86 32.32 -1.00
C CYS A 275 39.89 33.84 -1.14
N HIS A 276 40.25 34.32 -2.34
CA HIS A 276 40.02 35.70 -2.69
C HIS A 276 38.51 35.97 -2.67
N VAL A 277 38.16 37.04 -1.96
CA VAL A 277 36.83 37.65 -1.81
C VAL A 277 36.20 37.96 -3.16
#